data_AF-A0A847G8D6-F1
#
_entry.id   AF-A0A847G8D6-F1
#
_cell.length_a   1.000
_cell.length_b   1.000
_cell.length_c   1.000
_cell.angle_alpha   90.00
_cell.angle_beta   90.00
_cell.angle_gamma   90.00
#
_symmetry.space_group_name_H-M   'P 1'
#
loop_
_entity.id
_entity.type
_entity.pdbx_description
1 polymer ?
#
loop_
_entity_poly.entity_id
_entity_poly.type
_entity_poly.pdbx_seq_one_letter_code
_entity_poly.pdbx_strand_id
1 'polypeptide(L)'
;MVIPALAENPALFGTLADLRDNSPESLDRTQVIVVVNNRPPEACGAAERDNNQATLARLRAGDGCGPYHLAWVDAASPGLELPEGQGVGLARKIGMDLGLASLPERGGEGGGI
;
A
#
# COMPACT_ATOMS: atom_id res chain seq x y z
N MET A 1 4.48 1.34 7.63
CA MET A 1 3.14 0.74 7.79
C MET A 1 2.66 0.21 6.45
N VAL A 2 2.02 -0.97 6.44
CA VAL A 2 1.42 -1.54 5.23
C VAL A 2 -0.09 -1.62 5.40
N ILE A 3 -0.85 -1.10 4.43
CA ILE A 3 -2.31 -1.13 4.37
C ILE A 3 -2.74 -1.98 3.17
N PRO A 4 -3.13 -3.25 3.37
CA PRO A 4 -3.85 -4.02 2.36
C PRO A 4 -5.22 -3.40 2.13
N ALA A 5 -5.63 -3.25 0.86
CA ALA A 5 -6.90 -2.66 0.49
C ALA A 5 -7.61 -3.50 -0.58
N LEU A 6 -8.81 -3.97 -0.26
CA LEU A 6 -9.72 -4.66 -1.17
C LEU A 6 -11.09 -3.97 -1.10
N ALA A 7 -11.45 -3.26 -2.17
CA ALA A 7 -12.71 -2.53 -2.27
C ALA A 7 -12.96 -1.48 -1.15
N GLU A 8 -11.88 -0.86 -0.65
CA GLU A 8 -11.92 0.05 0.51
C GLU A 8 -12.14 1.54 0.15
N ASN A 9 -12.42 1.89 -1.12
CA ASN A 9 -12.79 3.27 -1.47
C ASN A 9 -14.25 3.55 -1.04
N PRO A 10 -14.54 4.62 -0.27
CA PRO A 10 -13.67 5.75 0.08
C PRO A 10 -12.95 5.68 1.43
N ALA A 11 -13.23 4.68 2.26
CA ALA A 11 -12.68 4.55 3.62
C ALA A 11 -11.14 4.67 3.69
N LEU A 12 -10.43 4.04 2.75
CA LEU A 12 -8.96 4.14 2.65
C LEU A 12 -8.48 5.60 2.63
N PHE A 13 -9.13 6.46 1.86
CA PHE A 13 -8.73 7.86 1.74
C PHE A 13 -9.11 8.67 2.98
N GLY A 14 -10.15 8.26 3.71
CA GLY A 14 -10.44 8.75 5.05
C GLY A 14 -9.28 8.43 6.00
N THR A 15 -8.84 7.17 6.05
CA THR A 15 -7.67 6.78 6.86
C THR A 15 -6.40 7.54 6.48
N LEU A 16 -6.13 7.72 5.18
CA LEU A 16 -4.98 8.49 4.71
C LEU A 16 -5.07 9.99 5.08
N ALA A 17 -6.29 10.55 5.15
CA ALA A 17 -6.51 11.90 5.65
C ALA A 17 -6.27 11.98 7.15
N ASP A 18 -6.85 11.07 7.94
CA ASP A 18 -6.68 11.02 9.40
C ASP A 18 -5.21 10.85 9.82
N LEU A 19 -4.42 10.10 9.03
CA LEU A 19 -2.99 9.96 9.29
C LEU A 19 -2.27 11.31 9.31
N ARG A 20 -2.72 12.32 8.54
CA ARG A 20 -2.08 13.64 8.46
C ARG A 20 -2.12 14.42 9.77
N ASP A 21 -3.00 14.03 10.69
CA ASP A 21 -3.17 14.70 11.97
C ASP A 21 -2.15 14.23 13.03
N ASN A 22 -1.27 13.28 12.69
CA ASN A 22 -0.17 12.86 13.56
C ASN A 22 0.93 13.94 13.63
N SER A 23 1.83 13.83 14.62
CA SER A 23 2.92 14.79 14.75
C SER A 23 3.86 14.78 13.53
N PRO A 24 4.43 15.92 13.12
CA PRO A 24 5.37 15.98 11.99
C PRO A 24 6.54 14.99 12.10
N GLU A 25 7.09 14.80 13.31
CA GLU A 25 8.15 13.83 13.58
C GLU A 25 7.71 12.38 13.29
N SER A 26 6.46 12.03 13.61
CA SER A 26 5.93 10.70 13.32
C SER A 26 5.73 10.51 11.82
N LEU A 27 5.27 11.56 11.12
CA LEU A 27 4.97 11.52 9.69
C LEU A 27 6.25 11.39 8.84
N ASP A 28 7.28 12.14 9.18
CA ASP A 28 8.59 12.10 8.51
C ASP A 28 9.24 10.71 8.61
N ARG A 29 9.08 10.05 9.75
CA ARG A 29 9.64 8.70 10.00
C ARG A 29 8.77 7.56 9.49
N THR A 30 7.58 7.84 8.98
CA THR A 30 6.61 6.82 8.59
C THR A 30 6.47 6.73 7.09
N GLN A 31 6.84 5.57 6.56
CA GLN A 31 6.43 5.17 5.22
C GLN A 31 5.10 4.41 5.29
N VAL A 32 4.12 4.84 4.51
CA VAL A 32 2.83 4.20 4.32
C VAL A 32 2.82 3.53 2.95
N ILE A 33 2.58 2.22 2.92
CA ILE A 33 2.53 1.43 1.69
C ILE A 33 1.14 0.84 1.56
N VAL A 34 0.38 1.29 0.56
CA VAL A 34 -0.94 0.74 0.26
C VAL A 34 -0.79 -0.38 -0.75
N VAL A 35 -1.30 -1.58 -0.45
CA VAL A 35 -1.33 -2.68 -1.41
C VAL A 35 -2.77 -2.87 -1.84
N VAL A 36 -3.11 -2.32 -3.01
CA VAL A 36 -4.44 -2.50 -3.59
C VAL A 36 -4.48 -3.89 -4.18
N ASN A 37 -5.16 -4.79 -3.50
CA ASN A 37 -5.13 -6.21 -3.83
C ASN A 37 -6.48 -6.66 -4.35
N ASN A 38 -6.44 -7.62 -5.26
CA ASN A 38 -7.60 -8.32 -5.74
C ASN A 38 -7.43 -9.82 -5.64
N ARG A 39 -8.55 -10.54 -5.56
CA ARG A 39 -8.56 -11.99 -5.81
C ARG A 39 -8.58 -12.24 -7.32
N PRO A 40 -8.22 -13.46 -7.77
CA PRO A 40 -8.38 -13.84 -9.17
C PRO A 40 -9.80 -13.54 -9.68
N PRO A 41 -9.97 -13.20 -10.97
CA PRO A 41 -11.25 -12.79 -11.55
C PRO A 41 -12.40 -13.77 -11.31
N GLU A 42 -12.09 -15.06 -11.16
CA GLU A 42 -13.06 -16.13 -10.90
C GLU A 42 -13.66 -16.06 -9.49
N ALA A 43 -12.93 -15.44 -8.55
CA ALA A 43 -13.27 -15.35 -7.13
C ALA A 43 -13.57 -13.92 -6.67
N CYS A 44 -13.62 -12.95 -7.60
CA CYS A 44 -13.81 -11.53 -7.31
C CYS A 44 -15.04 -10.94 -8.01
N GLY A 45 -15.89 -10.24 -7.24
CA GLY A 45 -17.05 -9.54 -7.78
C GLY A 45 -16.66 -8.35 -8.67
N ALA A 46 -17.48 -8.02 -9.67
CA ALA A 46 -17.27 -6.83 -10.51
C ALA A 46 -17.17 -5.54 -9.67
N ALA A 47 -18.00 -5.40 -8.62
CA ALA A 47 -17.98 -4.24 -7.74
C ALA A 47 -16.64 -4.06 -7.00
N GLU A 48 -16.02 -5.14 -6.53
CA GLU A 48 -14.72 -5.08 -5.87
C GLU A 48 -13.62 -4.66 -6.85
N ARG A 49 -13.65 -5.20 -8.07
CA ARG A 49 -12.72 -4.82 -9.15
C ARG A 49 -12.84 -3.36 -9.52
N ASP A 50 -14.06 -2.89 -9.75
CA ASP A 50 -14.33 -1.50 -10.12
C ASP A 50 -13.89 -0.54 -9.01
N ASN A 51 -14.13 -0.91 -7.74
CA ASN A 51 -13.70 -0.13 -6.59
C ASN A 51 -12.16 -0.05 -6.49
N ASN A 52 -11.46 -1.18 -6.68
CA ASN A 52 -10.01 -1.22 -6.71
C ASN A 52 -9.42 -0.39 -7.87
N GLN A 53 -10.00 -0.47 -9.06
CA GLN A 53 -9.58 0.34 -10.20
C GLN A 53 -9.79 1.84 -9.96
N ALA A 54 -10.91 2.23 -9.34
CA ALA A 54 -11.13 3.59 -8.89
C ALA A 54 -10.09 4.01 -7.82
N THR A 55 -9.72 3.12 -6.90
CA THR A 55 -8.68 3.37 -5.90
C THR A 55 -7.32 3.64 -6.55
N LEU A 56 -6.91 2.80 -7.51
CA LEU A 56 -5.66 2.97 -8.26
C LEU A 56 -5.65 4.26 -9.07
N ALA A 57 -6.77 4.63 -9.70
CA ALA A 57 -6.90 5.88 -10.43
C ALA A 57 -6.68 7.10 -9.52
N ARG A 58 -7.27 7.09 -8.33
CA ARG A 58 -7.10 8.15 -7.32
C ARG A 58 -5.65 8.23 -6.81
N LEU A 59 -5.04 7.10 -6.46
CA LEU A 59 -3.63 7.06 -6.03
C LEU A 59 -2.67 7.58 -7.13
N ARG A 60 -2.91 7.22 -8.40
CA ARG A 60 -2.16 7.73 -9.55
C ARG A 60 -2.36 9.23 -9.75
N ALA A 61 -3.53 9.76 -9.44
CA ALA A 61 -3.83 11.19 -9.47
C ALA A 61 -3.21 11.97 -8.29
N GLY A 62 -2.60 11.28 -7.32
CA GLY A 62 -1.97 11.90 -6.15
C GLY A 62 -2.90 12.07 -4.95
N ASP A 63 -4.12 11.51 -4.99
CA ASP A 63 -4.97 11.45 -3.82
C ASP A 63 -4.27 10.68 -2.69
N GLY A 64 -4.49 11.13 -1.46
CA GLY A 64 -3.88 10.52 -0.27
C GLY A 64 -2.48 11.04 0.03
N CYS A 65 -1.73 11.62 -0.92
CA CYS A 65 -0.43 12.22 -0.65
C CYS A 65 -0.50 13.25 0.49
N GLY A 66 0.48 13.26 1.39
CA GLY A 66 0.52 14.12 2.57
C GLY A 66 1.96 14.38 3.02
N PRO A 67 2.18 14.91 4.24
CA PRO A 67 3.51 15.16 4.80
C PRO A 67 4.24 13.87 5.25
N TYR A 68 3.80 12.70 4.75
CA TYR A 68 4.39 11.39 5.00
C TYR A 68 4.75 10.71 3.67
N HIS A 69 5.60 9.69 3.73
CA HIS A 69 6.01 8.96 2.53
C HIS A 69 4.93 7.95 2.13
N LEU A 70 4.16 8.25 1.08
CA LEU A 70 3.16 7.33 0.52
C LEU A 70 3.72 6.58 -0.70
N ALA A 71 3.63 5.26 -0.68
CA ALA A 71 3.83 4.40 -1.83
C ALA A 71 2.64 3.45 -1.98
N TRP A 72 2.48 2.86 -3.17
CA TRP A 72 1.42 1.90 -3.42
C TRP A 72 1.84 0.79 -4.38
N VAL A 73 1.17 -0.34 -4.28
CA VAL A 73 1.35 -1.52 -5.14
C VAL A 73 0.03 -1.83 -5.82
N ASP A 74 0.09 -1.98 -7.14
CA ASP A 74 -1.01 -2.54 -7.93
C ASP A 74 -0.91 -4.06 -7.93
N ALA A 75 -1.73 -4.70 -7.11
CA ALA A 75 -1.97 -6.13 -7.10
C ALA A 75 -3.45 -6.45 -7.41
N ALA A 76 -4.08 -5.59 -8.23
CA ALA A 76 -5.50 -5.65 -8.51
C ALA A 76 -5.87 -5.54 -9.99
N SER A 77 -5.00 -4.98 -10.82
CA SER A 77 -5.18 -4.95 -12.27
C SER A 77 -5.03 -6.34 -12.90
N PRO A 78 -5.68 -6.58 -14.05
CA PRO A 78 -5.59 -7.86 -14.76
C PRO A 78 -4.16 -8.31 -15.01
N GLY A 79 -3.82 -9.52 -14.56
CA GLY A 79 -2.48 -10.11 -14.66
C GLY A 79 -1.54 -9.78 -13.51
N LEU A 80 -1.96 -8.93 -12.56
CA LEU A 80 -1.20 -8.55 -11.36
C LEU A 80 -1.89 -8.99 -10.06
N GLU A 81 -3.03 -9.69 -10.15
CA GLU A 81 -3.80 -10.09 -8.98
C GLU A 81 -3.04 -11.05 -8.07
N LEU A 82 -3.49 -11.13 -6.81
CA LEU A 82 -2.95 -12.14 -5.91
C LEU A 82 -3.37 -13.54 -6.37
N PRO A 83 -2.49 -14.55 -6.22
CA PRO A 83 -2.83 -15.94 -6.52
C PRO A 83 -4.04 -16.43 -5.71
N GLU A 84 -4.71 -17.48 -6.21
CA GLU A 84 -5.81 -18.12 -5.49
C GLU A 84 -5.38 -18.61 -4.09
N GLY A 85 -6.26 -18.46 -3.11
CA GLY A 85 -5.99 -18.81 -1.72
C GLY A 85 -5.05 -17.84 -0.99
N GLN A 86 -4.52 -16.82 -1.68
CA GLN A 86 -3.77 -15.73 -1.06
C GLN A 86 -4.67 -14.52 -0.84
N GLY A 87 -4.32 -13.71 0.16
CA GLY A 87 -5.09 -12.53 0.51
C GLY A 87 -4.26 -11.57 1.34
N VAL A 88 -4.83 -11.10 2.44
CA VAL A 88 -4.26 -10.03 3.25
C VAL A 88 -2.84 -10.36 3.76
N GLY A 89 -2.53 -11.63 4.06
CA GLY A 89 -1.20 -12.05 4.48
C GLY A 89 -0.12 -11.78 3.41
N LEU A 90 -0.37 -12.18 2.17
CA LEU A 90 0.55 -11.94 1.05
C LEU A 90 0.64 -10.45 0.71
N ALA A 91 -0.49 -9.72 0.73
CA ALA A 91 -0.49 -8.28 0.53
C ALA A 91 0.43 -7.57 1.55
N ARG A 92 0.37 -7.96 2.83
CA ARG A 92 1.28 -7.42 3.86
C ARG A 92 2.73 -7.76 3.58
N LYS A 93 3.01 -9.01 3.19
CA LYS A 93 4.37 -9.43 2.84
C LYS A 93 4.94 -8.59 1.70
N ILE A 94 4.20 -8.44 0.59
CA ILE A 94 4.60 -7.63 -0.56
C ILE A 94 4.91 -6.18 -0.12
N GLY A 95 4.01 -5.58 0.66
CA GLY A 95 4.22 -4.21 1.15
C GLY A 95 5.42 -4.10 2.09
N MET A 96 5.68 -5.09 2.95
CA MET A 96 6.83 -5.10 3.84
C MET A 96 8.15 -5.29 3.08
N ASP A 97 8.19 -6.22 2.14
CA ASP A 97 9.35 -6.47 1.28
C ASP A 97 9.71 -5.20 0.48
N LEU A 98 8.71 -4.50 -0.06
CA LEU A 98 8.91 -3.20 -0.73
C LEU A 98 9.43 -2.13 0.24
N GLY A 99 8.85 -2.05 1.45
CA GLY A 99 9.28 -1.10 2.46
C GLY A 99 10.75 -1.29 2.80
N LEU A 100 11.18 -2.52 3.06
CA LEU A 100 12.57 -2.86 3.35
C LEU A 100 13.51 -2.48 2.20
N ALA A 101 13.13 -2.76 0.94
CA ALA A 101 13.93 -2.41 -0.23
C ALA A 101 14.08 -0.90 -0.44
N SER A 102 13.16 -0.09 0.09
CA SER A 102 13.16 1.36 -0.02
C SER A 102 13.81 2.09 1.16
N LEU A 103 14.24 1.36 2.20
CA LEU A 103 14.97 1.96 3.31
C LEU A 103 16.37 2.35 2.83
N PRO A 104 16.86 3.57 3.15
CA PRO A 104 18.25 3.91 2.90
C PRO A 104 19.15 2.94 3.65
N GLU A 105 20.21 2.46 3.00
CA GLU A 105 21.22 1.63 3.67
C GLU A 105 21.72 2.39 4.90
N ARG A 106 21.58 1.78 6.08
CA ARG A 106 22.18 2.33 7.28
C ARG A 106 23.69 2.31 7.06
N GLY A 107 24.29 3.48 6.88
CA GLY A 107 25.73 3.64 6.77
C GLY A 107 26.40 2.82 7.86
N GLY A 108 27.19 1.82 7.44
CA GLY A 108 27.91 0.95 8.36
C GLY A 108 28.88 1.79 9.18
N GLU A 109 28.58 1.96 10.46
CA GLU A 109 29.60 2.31 11.44
C GLU A 109 30.48 1.08 11.66
N GLY A 110 31.79 1.31 11.61
CA GLY A 110 32.82 0.31 11.40
C GLY A 110 32.80 -0.87 12.36
N GLY A 111 32.84 -2.08 11.79
CA GLY A 111 33.28 -3.30 12.45
C GLY A 111 34.55 -3.77 11.75
N GLY A 112 35.71 -3.40 12.30
CA GLY A 112 36.99 -3.95 11.86
C GLY A 112 37.14 -5.41 12.27
N ILE A 113 37.80 -6.17 11.40
CA ILE A 113 38.76 -7.22 11.78
C ILE A 113 40.01 -7.04 10.93
#